data_AF-A0A956UJ93-F1
#
_entry.id   AF-A0A956UJ93-F1
#
_cell.length_a   1.000
_cell.length_b   1.000
_cell.length_c   1.000
_cell.angle_alpha   90.00
_cell.angle_beta   90.00
_cell.angle_gamma   90.00
#
_symmetry.space_group_name_H-M   'P 1'
#
loop_
_entity.id
_entity.type
_entity.pdbx_description
1 polymer ?
#
loop_
_entity_poly.entity_id
_entity_poly.type
_entity_poly.pdbx_seq_one_letter_code
_entity_poly.pdbx_strand_id
1 'polypeptide(L)'
;MKGMVRVLTSATSPLRIDTLPIPGTAGCMGLTFCPGKHHFGAETGDWARDLETDLRALVDWRAETLVTLMELDELSFFGVRRLPDAVRPHG
;
A
#
# COMPACT_ATOMS: atom_id res chain seq x y z
N MET A 1 26.69 -18.57 -4.66
CA MET A 1 26.28 -17.74 -3.50
C MET A 1 24.90 -17.19 -3.81
N LYS A 2 23.83 -17.62 -3.11
CA LYS A 2 22.53 -16.96 -3.25
C LYS A 2 22.68 -15.57 -2.63
N GLY A 3 22.49 -14.51 -3.43
CA GLY A 3 22.51 -13.14 -2.93
C GLY A 3 21.48 -12.99 -1.80
N MET A 4 21.87 -12.30 -0.73
CA MET A 4 20.98 -11.99 0.38
C MET A 4 19.78 -11.21 -0.16
N VAL A 5 18.58 -11.81 -0.12
CA VAL A 5 17.35 -11.13 -0.54
C VAL A 5 17.12 -9.97 0.42
N ARG A 6 17.05 -8.74 -0.10
CA ARG A 6 16.81 -7.55 0.70
C ARG A 6 15.31 -7.42 0.96
N VAL A 7 14.94 -7.26 2.23
CA VAL A 7 13.56 -6.99 2.62
C VAL A 7 13.24 -5.50 2.41
N LEU A 8 12.19 -5.23 1.64
CA LEU A 8 11.66 -3.90 1.34
C LEU A 8 10.54 -3.58 2.35
N THR A 9 10.73 -2.49 3.11
CA THR A 9 9.79 -2.07 4.17
C THR A 9 9.24 -0.68 3.86
N SER A 10 8.23 -0.22 4.61
CA SER A 10 7.71 1.14 4.48
C SER A 10 8.77 2.22 4.76
N ALA A 11 9.83 1.90 5.52
CA ALA A 11 10.93 2.83 5.81
C ALA A 11 12.03 2.80 4.74
N THR A 12 12.43 1.63 4.26
CA THR A 12 13.52 1.48 3.28
C THR A 12 13.04 1.62 1.84
N SER A 13 11.74 1.54 1.61
CA SER A 13 11.05 1.68 0.33
C SER A 13 9.66 2.28 0.58
N PRO A 14 9.57 3.61 0.80
CA PRO A 14 8.32 4.30 1.10
C PRO A 14 7.20 4.05 0.09
N LEU A 15 5.95 4.18 0.54
CA LEU A 15 4.78 4.00 -0.30
C LEU A 15 4.83 5.02 -1.45
N ARG A 16 4.88 4.53 -2.69
CA ARG A 16 4.81 5.40 -3.89
C ARG A 16 3.37 5.48 -4.38
N ILE A 17 2.88 6.70 -4.59
CA ILE A 17 1.53 6.96 -5.11
C ILE A 17 1.69 7.66 -6.46
N ASP A 18 1.49 6.92 -7.54
CA ASP A 18 1.52 7.48 -8.88
C ASP A 18 0.22 8.26 -9.11
N THR A 19 0.33 9.58 -9.26
CA THR A 19 -0.80 10.51 -9.24
C THR A 19 -1.20 10.92 -10.65
N LEU A 20 -2.50 10.80 -10.96
CA LEU A 20 -3.11 11.21 -12.22
C LEU A 20 -4.14 12.33 -11.97
N PRO A 21 -3.98 13.52 -12.56
CA PRO A 21 -5.03 14.55 -12.50
C PRO A 21 -6.27 14.10 -13.28
N ILE A 22 -7.47 14.43 -12.78
CA ILE A 22 -8.74 14.06 -13.44
C ILE A 22 -9.23 15.24 -14.30
N PRO A 23 -9.27 15.11 -15.64
CA PRO A 23 -9.66 16.20 -16.53
C PRO A 23 -11.05 16.77 -16.19
N GLY A 24 -11.14 18.10 -16.16
CA GLY A 24 -12.40 18.79 -15.84
C GLY A 24 -12.72 18.90 -14.34
N THR A 25 -11.81 18.47 -13.45
CA THR A 25 -11.97 18.62 -11.99
C THR A 25 -10.72 19.22 -11.36
N ALA A 26 -10.81 19.66 -10.11
CA ALA A 26 -9.64 20.01 -9.29
C ALA A 26 -9.02 18.80 -8.56
N GLY A 27 -9.57 17.59 -8.76
CA GLY A 27 -9.17 16.37 -8.08
C GLY A 27 -8.09 15.58 -8.81
N CYS A 28 -7.58 14.55 -8.13
CA CYS A 28 -6.63 13.59 -8.69
C CYS A 28 -6.95 12.17 -8.20
N MET A 29 -6.43 11.17 -8.92
CA MET A 29 -6.47 9.76 -8.55
C MET A 29 -5.05 9.26 -8.33
N GLY A 30 -4.83 8.55 -7.24
CA GLY A 30 -3.55 7.90 -6.93
C GLY A 30 -3.64 6.41 -7.18
N LEU A 31 -2.60 5.82 -7.78
CA LEU A 31 -2.41 4.38 -7.85
C LEU A 31 -1.19 3.97 -7.05
N THR A 32 -1.34 2.92 -6.24
CA THR A 32 -0.28 2.38 -5.41
C THR A 32 -0.50 0.88 -5.21
N PHE A 33 0.55 0.15 -4.83
CA PHE A 33 0.42 -1.21 -4.30
C PHE A 33 -0.39 -1.28 -2.99
N CYS A 34 -0.86 -2.46 -2.64
CA CYS A 34 -1.63 -2.68 -1.41
C CYS A 34 -0.85 -2.22 -0.14
N PRO A 35 -1.40 -1.27 0.65
CA PRO A 35 -0.80 -0.80 1.91
C PRO A 35 -0.56 -1.94 2.90
N GLY A 36 0.60 -1.95 3.55
CA GLY A 36 0.96 -2.93 4.58
C GLY A 36 1.28 -4.33 4.06
N LYS A 37 1.26 -4.57 2.73
CA LYS A 37 1.43 -5.92 2.18
C LYS A 37 2.72 -6.62 2.63
N HIS A 38 2.61 -7.90 2.92
CA HIS A 38 3.73 -8.82 3.13
C HIS A 38 3.78 -9.81 1.98
N HIS A 39 4.91 -9.91 1.28
CA HIS A 39 5.05 -10.82 0.15
C HIS A 39 6.48 -11.30 0.00
N PHE A 40 6.74 -12.52 0.46
CA PHE A 40 8.02 -13.20 0.29
C PHE A 40 8.09 -13.89 -1.08
N GLY A 41 9.25 -13.83 -1.73
CA GLY A 41 9.49 -14.39 -3.05
C GLY A 41 8.97 -13.54 -4.21
N ALA A 42 8.62 -12.28 -3.98
CA ALA A 42 8.19 -11.38 -5.06
C ALA A 42 9.36 -11.07 -6.01
N GLU A 43 9.07 -10.83 -7.29
CA GLU A 43 10.10 -10.53 -8.31
C GLU A 43 10.96 -9.31 -7.97
N THR A 44 10.39 -8.35 -7.23
CA THR A 44 11.05 -7.10 -6.82
C THR A 44 11.82 -7.21 -5.50
N GLY A 45 11.76 -8.36 -4.81
CA GLY A 45 12.30 -8.58 -3.47
C GLY A 45 11.21 -8.86 -2.44
N ASP A 46 11.62 -9.34 -1.26
CA ASP A 46 10.70 -9.64 -0.18
C ASP A 46 10.09 -8.36 0.40
N TRP A 47 8.78 -8.30 0.52
CA TRP A 47 8.07 -7.17 1.11
C TRP A 47 7.64 -7.47 2.54
N ALA A 48 7.94 -6.57 3.47
CA ALA A 48 7.45 -6.57 4.84
C ALA A 48 7.08 -5.13 5.24
N ARG A 49 5.92 -4.67 4.76
CA ARG A 49 5.44 -3.31 4.95
C ARG A 49 4.66 -3.17 6.27
N ASP A 50 4.64 -1.96 6.81
CA ASP A 50 3.85 -1.64 7.98
C ASP A 50 2.56 -0.92 7.55
N LEU A 51 1.42 -1.47 7.93
CA LEU A 51 0.11 -0.98 7.50
C LEU A 51 -0.14 0.45 7.98
N GLU A 52 0.13 0.75 9.25
CA GLU A 52 -0.07 2.08 9.84
C GLU A 52 0.80 3.14 9.14
N THR A 53 2.07 2.84 8.90
CA THR A 53 2.99 3.73 8.18
C THR A 53 2.48 4.03 6.77
N ASP A 54 1.97 3.02 6.07
CA ASP A 54 1.42 3.21 4.73
C ASP A 54 0.10 3.99 4.73
N LEU A 55 -0.78 3.77 5.71
CA LEU A 55 -2.02 4.53 5.87
C LEU A 55 -1.73 6.01 6.15
N ARG A 56 -0.72 6.32 6.97
CA ARG A 56 -0.26 7.70 7.18
C ARG A 56 0.23 8.34 5.88
N ALA A 57 0.96 7.61 5.05
CA ALA A 57 1.39 8.13 3.74
C ALA A 57 0.20 8.47 2.83
N LEU A 58 -0.90 7.71 2.90
CA LEU A 58 -2.14 8.03 2.18
C LEU A 58 -2.83 9.29 2.74
N VAL A 59 -2.87 9.45 4.07
CA VAL A 59 -3.39 10.65 4.74
C VAL A 59 -2.56 11.89 4.39
N ASP A 60 -1.23 11.77 4.41
CA ASP A 60 -0.30 12.85 4.05
C ASP A 60 -0.45 13.25 2.58
N TRP A 61 -0.75 12.28 1.71
CA TRP A 61 -1.11 12.52 0.30
C TRP A 61 -2.52 13.10 0.12
N ARG A 62 -3.30 13.20 1.20
CA ARG A 62 -4.69 13.71 1.24
C ARG A 62 -5.69 12.83 0.47
N ALA A 63 -5.52 11.51 0.54
CA ALA A 63 -6.54 10.59 0.06
C ALA A 63 -7.84 10.79 0.86
N GLU A 64 -8.96 11.02 0.16
CA GLU A 64 -10.30 11.04 0.77
C GLU A 64 -11.01 9.68 0.66
N THR A 65 -10.53 8.79 -0.20
CA THR A 65 -11.14 7.48 -0.43
C THR A 65 -10.07 6.49 -0.86
N LEU A 66 -10.05 5.32 -0.22
CA LEU A 66 -9.23 4.19 -0.63
C LEU A 66 -10.13 3.12 -1.26
N VAL A 67 -9.85 2.78 -2.52
CA VAL A 67 -10.53 1.69 -3.24
C VAL A 67 -9.55 0.54 -3.41
N THR A 68 -9.97 -0.67 -3.03
CA THR A 68 -9.26 -1.91 -3.31
C THR A 68 -10.12 -2.80 -4.19
N LEU A 69 -9.49 -3.45 -5.19
CA LEU A 69 -10.13 -4.47 -6.01
C LEU A 69 -9.80 -5.90 -5.54
N MET A 70 -8.98 -6.02 -4.49
CA MET A 70 -8.59 -7.32 -3.94
C MET A 70 -9.70 -7.89 -3.06
N GLU A 71 -9.94 -9.19 -3.18
CA GLU A 71 -10.83 -9.92 -2.29
C GLU A 71 -10.24 -10.06 -0.88
N LEU A 72 -11.08 -10.35 0.11
CA LEU A 72 -10.64 -10.52 1.50
C LEU A 72 -9.60 -11.63 1.68
N ASP A 73 -9.70 -12.70 0.88
CA ASP A 73 -8.76 -13.82 0.96
C ASP A 73 -7.41 -13.49 0.30
N GLU A 74 -7.41 -12.67 -0.76
CA GLU A 74 -6.17 -12.10 -1.31
C GLU A 74 -5.50 -11.16 -0.31
N LEU A 75 -6.27 -10.27 0.35
CA LEU A 75 -5.75 -9.42 1.42
C LEU A 75 -5.18 -10.26 2.58
N SER A 76 -5.81 -11.39 2.88
CA SER A 76 -5.33 -12.32 3.91
C SER A 76 -4.01 -12.97 3.51
N PHE A 77 -3.89 -13.39 2.26
CA PHE A 77 -2.64 -13.93 1.70
C PHE A 77 -1.47 -12.94 1.84
N PHE A 78 -1.74 -11.65 1.67
CA PHE A 78 -0.73 -10.59 1.85
C PHE A 78 -0.61 -10.04 3.28
N GLY A 79 -1.21 -10.69 4.28
CA GLY A 79 -1.09 -10.30 5.69
C GLY A 79 -1.87 -9.03 6.09
N VAL A 80 -2.77 -8.55 5.23
CA VAL A 80 -3.47 -7.26 5.38
C VAL A 80 -5.00 -7.41 5.37
N ARG A 81 -5.51 -8.56 5.82
CA ARG A 81 -6.96 -8.80 5.99
C ARG A 81 -7.68 -7.68 6.75
N ARG A 82 -6.98 -7.04 7.69
CA ARG A 82 -7.48 -5.96 8.55
C ARG A 82 -7.54 -4.59 7.86
N LEU A 83 -7.10 -4.46 6.60
CA LEU A 83 -7.05 -3.18 5.88
C LEU A 83 -8.38 -2.41 5.93
N PRO A 84 -9.57 -3.00 5.68
CA PRO A 84 -10.83 -2.26 5.72
C PRO A 84 -11.13 -1.63 7.09
N ASP A 85 -10.78 -2.31 8.18
CA ASP A 85 -10.98 -1.81 9.54
C ASP A 85 -9.91 -0.79 9.93
N ALA A 86 -8.68 -1.01 9.48
CA ALA A 86 -7.54 -0.15 9.77
C ALA A 86 -7.66 1.22 9.10
N VAL A 87 -8.37 1.35 7.98
CA VAL A 87 -8.59 2.63 7.28
C VAL A 87 -9.58 3.54 8.04
N ARG A 88 -10.56 2.96 8.74
CA ARG A 88 -11.66 3.73 9.38
C ARG A 88 -11.23 4.88 10.31
N PRO A 89 -10.14 4.77 11.11
CA PRO A 89 -9.70 5.87 11.97
C PRO A 89 -9.10 7.06 11.20
N HIS A 90 -8.85 6.93 9.89
CA HIS A 90 -8.16 7.93 9.07
C HIS A 90 -9.11 8.80 8.22
N GLY A 91 -10.43 8.58 8.29
CA GLY A 91 -11.45 9.28 7.49
C GLY A 91 -12.25 8.29 6.67
#